data_AF-A0AAV0GIV4-F1
#
_entry.id   AF-A0AAV0GIV4-F1
#
_cell.length_a   1.000
_cell.length_b   1.000
_cell.length_c   1.000
_cell.angle_alpha   90.00
_cell.angle_beta   90.00
_cell.angle_gamma   90.00
#
_symmetry.space_group_name_H-M   'P 1'
#
loop_
_entity.id
_entity.type
_entity.pdbx_description
1 polymer ?
#
loop_
_entity_poly.entity_id
_entity_poly.type
_entity_poly.pdbx_seq_one_letter_code
_entity_poly.pdbx_strand_id
1 'polypeptide(L)'
;MQNYVNALCINAWQVKNYIDVYSDSSLIGFSDKDMSHTTDLYDLAQEMWSHTKDALVQCQNENSSASLPILKKQIYAYSNLLDSIKTLARSKWTEFNLTVMGAGFALMLLSLLFHVIFIKKLDKSYGLHFPYCGKFLISLEVPFAYITVLIRAFSFLSNSFILEEGKVAIFLLATTGTIQLRRAIAANKLQSEALVFLVLVPFLRFGIEIGQSKQAVNSLFLKTFPSWTLAVEKDSVFWIYGADLLPIVALMLLAFMVHKSASQGISKYIVAGTICSYVLTALIWITDSNMFGLSVIIDSGKANWISRIVYLLGIMQILFLAISQFSSKQGTSDRDRCKIDVLSMLFAWSSIIIILSGKQGPLVALVAVVEGWCILRLARLEQGDLGSTSHCLPVIQWSLLAACLFFCTGHWCTFDGLRYPAAFIGFDEFNLVRQAVLLTIDTFGFSHILPIIGLPFLVAYQNPVKNTDQFFYTDLLQVYLMYGLAMATTATLTILSATIQRRHLMVWGLFAPKFVFDAVGLLLNDFLICLTSLYYLSN
;
A
#
# COMPACT_ATOMS: atom_id res chain seq x y z
N MET A 1 25.14 8.27 -44.91
CA MET A 1 25.18 9.47 -44.04
C MET A 1 24.02 10.42 -44.28
N GLN A 2 23.64 10.72 -45.53
CA GLN A 2 22.51 11.62 -45.81
C GLN A 2 21.19 11.19 -45.16
N ASN A 3 20.81 9.90 -45.25
CA ASN A 3 19.63 9.37 -44.55
C ASN A 3 19.69 9.56 -43.02
N TYR A 4 20.89 9.47 -42.43
CA TYR A 4 21.10 9.69 -41.01
C TYR A 4 20.94 11.16 -40.64
N VAL A 5 21.42 12.08 -41.48
CA VAL A 5 21.19 13.53 -41.29
C VAL A 5 19.71 13.88 -41.39
N ASN A 6 18.99 13.30 -42.35
CA ASN A 6 17.53 13.49 -42.46
C ASN A 6 16.81 13.00 -41.20
N ALA A 7 17.18 11.84 -40.67
CA ALA A 7 16.62 11.32 -39.43
C ALA A 7 16.94 12.23 -38.23
N LEU A 8 18.18 12.74 -38.13
CA LEU A 8 18.57 13.71 -37.10
C LEU A 8 17.81 15.03 -37.21
N CYS A 9 17.56 15.52 -38.43
CA CYS A 9 16.77 16.73 -38.67
C CYS A 9 15.33 16.57 -38.13
N ILE A 10 14.69 15.43 -38.43
CA ILE A 10 13.33 15.13 -37.94
C ILE A 10 13.34 15.02 -36.41
N ASN A 11 14.30 14.28 -35.84
CA ASN A 11 14.42 14.12 -34.40
C ASN A 11 14.69 15.46 -33.69
N ALA A 12 15.57 16.29 -34.24
CA ALA A 12 15.88 17.62 -33.72
C ALA A 12 14.64 18.53 -33.70
N TRP A 13 13.86 18.53 -34.79
CA TRP A 13 12.60 19.26 -34.84
C TRP A 13 11.57 18.74 -33.82
N GLN A 14 11.41 17.41 -33.72
CA GLN A 14 10.49 16.81 -32.73
C GLN A 14 10.87 17.17 -31.30
N VAL A 15 12.16 17.09 -30.96
CA VAL A 15 12.67 17.42 -29.63
C VAL A 15 12.54 18.91 -29.33
N LYS A 16 12.86 19.79 -30.29
CA LYS A 16 12.70 21.24 -30.15
C LYS A 16 11.24 21.62 -29.93
N ASN A 17 10.35 21.15 -30.79
CA ASN A 17 8.91 21.39 -30.67
C ASN A 17 8.35 20.88 -29.33
N TYR A 18 8.81 19.72 -28.85
CA TYR A 18 8.41 19.22 -27.54
C TYR A 18 8.84 20.16 -26.41
N ILE A 19 10.08 20.66 -26.44
CA ILE A 19 10.61 21.57 -25.41
C ILE A 19 9.88 22.92 -25.43
N ASP A 20 9.55 23.44 -26.61
CA ASP A 20 8.80 24.69 -26.75
C ASP A 20 7.39 24.54 -26.14
N VAL A 21 6.65 23.51 -26.57
CA VAL A 21 5.31 23.22 -26.02
C VAL A 21 5.36 22.94 -24.51
N TYR A 22 6.37 22.23 -24.04
CA TYR A 22 6.56 21.96 -22.61
C TYR A 22 6.83 23.25 -21.83
N SER A 23 7.67 24.14 -22.34
CA SER A 23 7.98 25.40 -21.67
C SER A 23 6.76 26.31 -21.58
N ASP A 24 5.92 26.33 -22.63
CA ASP A 24 4.70 27.14 -22.68
C ASP A 24 3.58 26.59 -21.78
N SER A 25 3.50 25.27 -21.63
CA SER A 25 2.42 24.60 -20.88
C SER A 25 2.73 24.30 -19.42
N SER A 26 4.01 24.29 -19.02
CA SER A 26 4.41 23.90 -17.66
C SER A 26 4.54 25.10 -16.71
N LEU A 27 4.11 24.91 -15.45
CA LEU A 27 4.24 25.92 -14.39
C LEU A 27 5.69 26.23 -14.01
N ILE A 28 6.60 25.28 -14.23
CA ILE A 28 8.04 25.38 -13.96
C ILE A 28 8.76 25.08 -15.29
N GLY A 29 8.54 25.95 -16.28
CA GLY A 29 9.15 25.86 -17.60
C GLY A 29 10.66 26.14 -17.62
N PHE A 30 11.23 26.19 -18.82
CA PHE A 30 12.62 26.58 -19.01
C PHE A 30 12.78 28.11 -18.95
N SER A 31 13.97 28.59 -18.61
CA SER A 31 14.27 30.03 -18.59
C SER A 31 14.28 30.59 -20.01
N ASP A 32 13.82 31.83 -20.20
CA ASP A 32 13.88 32.51 -21.51
C ASP A 32 15.29 32.51 -22.12
N LYS A 33 16.33 32.57 -21.28
CA LYS A 33 17.75 32.50 -21.71
C LYS A 33 18.14 31.12 -22.24
N ASP A 34 17.63 30.05 -21.63
CA ASP A 34 17.91 28.68 -22.06
C ASP A 34 17.13 28.39 -23.35
N MET A 35 15.91 28.93 -23.46
CA MET A 35 15.07 28.84 -24.65
C MET A 35 15.66 29.63 -25.82
N SER A 36 16.20 30.83 -25.59
CA SER A 36 16.89 31.59 -26.64
C SER A 36 18.14 30.84 -27.13
N HIS A 37 18.96 30.32 -26.22
CA HIS A 37 20.17 29.56 -26.58
C HIS A 37 19.85 28.29 -27.41
N THR A 38 18.81 27.54 -27.04
CA THR A 38 18.39 26.35 -27.82
C THR A 38 17.80 26.73 -29.18
N THR A 39 17.17 27.90 -29.29
CA THR A 39 16.66 28.44 -30.55
C THR A 39 17.81 28.87 -31.46
N ASP A 40 18.80 29.60 -30.94
CA ASP A 40 19.99 30.01 -31.69
C ASP A 40 20.75 28.79 -32.26
N LEU A 41 20.90 27.72 -31.46
CA LEU A 41 21.52 26.47 -31.91
C LEU A 41 20.69 25.74 -32.98
N TYR A 42 19.37 25.81 -32.90
CA TYR A 42 18.47 25.20 -33.89
C TYR A 42 18.50 25.97 -35.21
N ASP A 43 18.43 27.30 -35.15
CA ASP A 43 18.49 28.19 -36.31
C ASP A 43 19.82 28.02 -37.04
N LEU A 44 20.94 27.99 -36.30
CA LEU A 44 22.27 27.72 -36.86
C LEU A 44 22.33 26.35 -37.55
N ALA A 45 21.73 25.30 -36.95
CA ALA A 45 21.70 23.98 -37.56
C ALA A 45 20.80 23.95 -38.81
N GLN A 46 19.70 24.70 -38.83
CA GLN A 46 18.77 24.78 -39.95
C GLN A 46 19.35 25.58 -41.13
N GLU A 47 20.01 26.70 -40.88
CA GLU A 47 20.73 27.47 -41.89
C GLU A 47 21.83 26.64 -42.56
N MET A 48 22.61 25.91 -41.75
CA MET A 48 23.62 24.97 -42.26
C MET A 48 22.99 23.86 -43.11
N TRP A 49 21.77 23.42 -42.79
CA TRP A 49 21.07 22.40 -43.56
C TRP A 49 20.60 22.91 -44.91
N SER A 50 20.06 24.13 -45.01
CA SER A 50 19.71 24.74 -46.30
C SER A 50 20.92 24.83 -47.22
N HIS A 51 22.06 25.31 -46.71
CA HIS A 51 23.30 25.38 -47.47
C HIS A 51 23.85 23.99 -47.86
N THR A 52 23.74 23.01 -46.96
CA THR A 52 24.13 21.63 -47.23
C THR A 52 23.27 20.99 -48.31
N LYS A 53 21.96 21.26 -48.31
CA LYS A 53 21.03 20.75 -49.32
C LYS A 53 21.34 21.33 -50.69
N ASP A 54 21.59 22.64 -50.77
CA ASP A 54 21.97 23.31 -52.03
C ASP A 54 23.31 22.79 -52.56
N ALA A 55 24.30 22.60 -51.68
CA ALA A 55 25.60 22.03 -52.03
C ALA A 55 25.51 20.56 -52.46
N LEU A 56 24.63 19.75 -51.84
CA LEU A 56 24.41 18.35 -52.22
C LEU A 56 23.72 18.21 -53.57
N VAL A 57 22.81 19.13 -53.92
CA VAL A 57 22.20 19.19 -55.26
C VAL A 57 23.24 19.55 -56.32
N GLN A 58 24.18 20.45 -56.01
CA GLN A 58 25.29 20.80 -56.91
C GLN A 58 26.33 19.67 -57.05
N CYS A 59 26.67 18.97 -55.96
CA CYS A 59 27.66 17.87 -55.95
C CYS A 59 27.14 16.54 -56.53
N GLN A 60 25.85 16.40 -56.88
CA GLN A 60 25.39 15.20 -57.60
C GLN A 60 26.07 15.03 -58.97
N ASN A 61 26.71 16.08 -59.50
CA ASN A 61 27.42 16.07 -60.78
C ASN A 61 28.94 15.79 -60.66
N GLU A 62 29.57 15.87 -59.48
CA GLU A 62 31.01 15.59 -59.30
C GLU A 62 31.33 14.92 -57.94
N ASN A 63 32.05 13.79 -58.01
CA ASN A 63 32.73 13.01 -56.96
C ASN A 63 32.19 13.04 -55.51
N SER A 64 31.82 11.86 -55.03
CA SER A 64 31.28 11.54 -53.70
C SER A 64 32.17 11.87 -52.48
N SER A 65 33.42 12.34 -52.67
CA SER A 65 34.36 12.64 -51.58
C SER A 65 34.15 14.03 -50.95
N ALA A 66 33.63 15.00 -51.70
CA ALA A 66 33.42 16.38 -51.22
C ALA A 66 32.17 16.55 -50.33
N SER A 67 31.18 15.66 -50.44
CA SER A 67 29.94 15.71 -49.67
C SER A 67 30.08 15.19 -48.22
N LEU A 68 31.08 14.34 -47.97
CA LEU A 68 31.34 13.73 -46.66
C LEU A 68 31.63 14.73 -45.53
N PRO A 69 32.55 15.71 -45.68
CA PRO A 69 32.83 16.69 -44.63
C PRO A 69 31.64 17.61 -44.34
N ILE A 70 30.86 17.97 -45.37
CA ILE A 70 29.65 18.80 -45.23
C ILE A 70 28.59 18.06 -44.40
N LEU A 71 28.33 16.80 -44.74
CA LEU A 71 27.41 15.95 -43.99
C LEU A 71 27.86 15.73 -42.54
N LYS A 72 29.17 15.56 -42.28
CA LYS A 72 29.70 15.45 -40.91
C LYS A 72 29.47 16.72 -40.09
N LYS A 73 29.67 17.90 -40.69
CA LYS A 73 29.43 19.19 -40.03
C LYS A 73 27.95 19.34 -39.65
N GLN A 74 27.04 18.90 -40.52
CA GLN A 74 25.61 18.90 -40.23
C GLN A 74 25.22 17.92 -39.10
N ILE A 75 25.79 16.71 -39.10
CA ILE A 75 25.59 15.75 -38.01
C ILE A 75 26.01 16.36 -36.68
N TYR A 76 27.17 17.02 -36.65
CA TYR A 76 27.67 17.68 -35.45
C TYR A 76 26.73 18.79 -34.95
N ALA A 77 26.22 19.64 -35.84
CA ALA A 77 25.29 20.72 -35.46
C ALA A 77 24.01 20.16 -34.80
N TYR A 78 23.33 19.19 -35.43
CA TYR A 78 22.14 18.58 -34.84
C TYR A 78 22.45 17.77 -33.56
N SER A 79 23.62 17.13 -33.48
CA SER A 79 24.01 16.37 -32.28
C SER A 79 24.32 17.31 -31.11
N ASN A 80 24.94 18.47 -31.37
CA ASN A 80 25.23 19.49 -30.38
C ASN A 80 23.93 20.10 -29.83
N LEU A 81 22.96 20.41 -30.69
CA LEU A 81 21.63 20.83 -30.27
C LEU A 81 20.96 19.78 -29.37
N LEU A 82 20.92 18.52 -29.80
CA LEU A 82 20.28 17.45 -29.03
C LEU A 82 20.97 17.22 -27.68
N ASP A 83 22.29 17.34 -27.61
CA ASP A 83 23.02 17.21 -26.35
C ASP A 83 22.82 18.44 -25.43
N SER A 84 22.73 19.64 -25.99
CA SER A 84 22.36 20.86 -25.24
C SER A 84 20.94 20.76 -24.67
N ILE A 85 19.96 20.33 -25.47
CA ILE A 85 18.59 20.12 -24.97
C ILE A 85 18.55 19.01 -23.92
N LYS A 86 19.28 17.91 -24.13
CA LYS A 86 19.36 16.82 -23.16
C LYS A 86 19.97 17.27 -21.84
N THR A 87 21.05 18.06 -21.85
CA THR A 87 21.68 18.58 -20.64
C THR A 87 20.76 19.56 -19.91
N LEU A 88 20.06 20.42 -20.65
CA LEU A 88 19.04 21.32 -20.11
C LEU A 88 17.90 20.53 -19.46
N ALA A 89 17.35 19.54 -20.16
CA ALA A 89 16.29 18.67 -19.66
C ALA A 89 16.72 17.95 -18.37
N ARG A 90 17.93 17.40 -18.33
CA ARG A 90 18.49 16.75 -17.12
C ARG A 90 18.71 17.69 -15.93
N SER A 91 18.94 18.97 -16.20
CA SER A 91 19.10 19.97 -15.14
C SER A 91 17.78 20.34 -14.46
N LYS A 92 16.66 20.15 -15.17
CA LYS A 92 15.32 20.55 -14.70
C LYS A 92 14.46 19.35 -14.28
N TRP A 93 14.52 18.26 -15.03
CA TRP A 93 13.72 17.09 -14.74
C TRP A 93 14.33 16.25 -13.63
N THR A 94 13.45 15.69 -12.80
CA THR A 94 13.84 14.82 -11.72
C THR A 94 14.48 13.55 -12.28
N GLU A 95 15.66 13.20 -11.75
CA GLU A 95 16.34 11.95 -12.05
C GLU A 95 16.65 11.20 -10.76
N PHE A 96 16.64 9.87 -10.85
CA PHE A 96 17.12 9.03 -9.78
C PHE A 96 18.66 9.09 -9.70
N ASN A 97 19.17 9.56 -8.56
CA ASN A 97 20.61 9.54 -8.31
C ASN A 97 21.08 8.12 -7.95
N LEU A 98 21.88 7.53 -8.84
CA LEU A 98 22.36 6.16 -8.73
C LEU A 98 23.22 5.89 -7.50
N THR A 99 24.06 6.84 -7.09
CA THR A 99 24.95 6.63 -5.96
C THR A 99 24.14 6.57 -4.66
N VAL A 100 23.17 7.47 -4.52
CA VAL A 100 22.26 7.52 -3.38
C VAL A 100 21.32 6.31 -3.35
N MET A 101 20.75 5.92 -4.49
CA MET A 101 19.93 4.70 -4.59
C MET A 101 20.74 3.44 -4.25
N GLY A 102 21.96 3.33 -4.77
CA GLY A 102 22.85 2.20 -4.49
C GLY A 102 23.23 2.11 -3.02
N ALA A 103 23.53 3.25 -2.39
CA ALA A 103 23.80 3.32 -0.94
C ALA A 103 22.56 2.92 -0.12
N GLY A 104 21.37 3.43 -0.48
CA GLY A 104 20.11 3.05 0.16
C GLY A 104 19.81 1.56 0.03
N PHE A 105 20.02 0.97 -1.16
CA PHE A 105 19.85 -0.46 -1.39
C PHE A 105 20.83 -1.30 -0.54
N ALA A 106 22.09 -0.88 -0.43
CA ALA A 106 23.07 -1.56 0.43
C ALA A 106 22.67 -1.51 1.92
N LEU A 107 22.18 -0.36 2.40
CA LEU A 107 21.64 -0.22 3.76
C LEU A 107 20.45 -1.14 4.01
N MET A 108 19.56 -1.26 3.02
CA MET A 108 18.41 -2.15 3.11
C MET A 108 18.81 -3.64 3.14
N LEU A 109 19.81 -4.06 2.36
CA LEU A 109 20.35 -5.42 2.45
C LEU A 109 20.97 -5.70 3.83
N LEU A 110 21.68 -4.74 4.39
CA LEU A 110 22.22 -4.84 5.75
C LEU A 110 21.10 -4.96 6.80
N SER A 111 20.02 -4.19 6.65
CA SER A 111 18.83 -4.28 7.52
C SER A 111 18.20 -5.68 7.45
N LEU A 112 18.04 -6.27 6.26
CA LEU A 112 17.53 -7.64 6.11
C LEU A 112 18.43 -8.67 6.80
N LEU A 113 19.75 -8.52 6.69
CA LEU A 113 20.70 -9.40 7.38
C LEU A 113 20.54 -9.30 8.90
N PHE A 114 20.38 -8.09 9.45
CA PHE A 114 20.12 -7.91 10.87
C PHE A 114 18.82 -8.59 11.31
N HIS A 115 17.72 -8.41 10.59
CA HIS A 115 16.46 -9.08 10.88
C HIS A 115 16.63 -10.61 10.95
N VAL A 116 17.29 -11.21 9.96
CA VAL A 116 17.53 -12.67 9.93
C VAL A 116 18.41 -13.12 11.09
N ILE A 117 19.45 -12.36 11.44
CA ILE A 117 20.33 -12.68 12.58
C ILE A 117 19.55 -12.62 13.90
N PHE A 118 18.74 -11.58 14.12
CA PHE A 118 17.96 -11.43 15.34
C PHE A 118 16.88 -12.50 15.48
N ILE A 119 16.15 -12.81 14.40
CA ILE A 119 15.15 -13.89 14.39
C ILE A 119 15.83 -15.23 14.72
N LYS A 120 16.96 -15.56 14.08
CA LYS A 120 17.71 -16.79 14.39
C LYS A 120 18.23 -16.83 15.83
N LYS A 121 18.63 -15.69 16.39
CA LYS A 121 19.08 -15.60 17.78
C LYS A 121 17.93 -15.87 18.74
N LEU A 122 16.75 -15.32 18.47
CA LEU A 122 15.52 -15.62 19.22
C LEU A 122 15.17 -17.09 19.10
N ASP A 123 15.11 -17.66 17.90
CA ASP A 123 14.80 -19.09 17.69
C ASP A 123 15.73 -20.01 18.51
N LYS A 124 17.04 -19.67 18.56
CA LYS A 124 18.02 -20.43 19.35
C LYS A 124 17.79 -20.33 20.86
N SER A 125 17.41 -19.16 21.36
CA SER A 125 17.08 -18.96 22.79
C SER A 125 15.88 -19.79 23.24
N TYR A 126 14.99 -20.17 22.32
CA TYR A 126 13.82 -21.01 22.59
C TYR A 126 14.08 -22.52 22.60
N GLY A 127 15.30 -22.96 22.24
CA GLY A 127 15.54 -24.39 22.02
C GLY A 127 14.72 -24.97 20.87
N LEU A 128 14.18 -24.13 19.97
CA LEU A 128 13.61 -24.54 18.69
C LEU A 128 14.75 -25.07 17.81
N HIS A 129 15.19 -26.30 18.10
CA HIS A 129 15.79 -27.11 17.07
C HIS A 129 14.77 -27.16 15.92
N PHE A 130 15.13 -26.65 14.75
CA PHE A 130 14.52 -27.10 13.50
C PHE A 130 14.33 -28.61 13.64
N PRO A 131 13.10 -29.15 13.60
CA PRO A 131 12.88 -30.54 13.92
C PRO A 131 13.71 -31.36 12.93
N TYR A 132 14.80 -31.92 13.44
CA TYR A 132 15.64 -32.81 12.67
C TYR A 132 14.80 -34.08 12.48
N CYS A 133 14.26 -34.20 11.27
CA CYS A 133 13.92 -35.42 10.57
C CYS A 133 12.99 -36.41 11.30
N GLY A 134 11.76 -36.54 10.79
CA GLY A 134 10.88 -37.68 11.11
C GLY A 134 9.55 -37.71 10.36
N LYS A 135 9.00 -36.56 9.97
CA LYS A 135 7.76 -36.49 9.16
C LYS A 135 7.93 -35.52 7.99
N PHE A 136 8.35 -36.04 6.84
CA PHE A 136 8.59 -35.31 5.59
C PHE A 136 7.39 -34.46 5.11
N LEU A 137 6.17 -34.77 5.53
CA LEU A 137 4.96 -34.08 5.09
C LEU A 137 4.74 -32.70 5.74
N ILE A 138 5.42 -32.39 6.86
CA ILE A 138 5.04 -31.29 7.77
C ILE A 138 6.04 -30.11 7.76
N SER A 139 7.24 -30.26 7.16
CA SER A 139 8.29 -29.22 7.12
C SER A 139 8.11 -28.12 6.04
N LEU A 140 7.02 -28.11 5.28
CA LEU A 140 6.87 -27.23 4.12
C LEU A 140 6.31 -25.83 4.41
N GLU A 141 5.74 -25.55 5.60
CA GLU A 141 5.06 -24.26 5.87
C GLU A 141 6.01 -23.08 5.96
N VAL A 142 7.08 -23.22 6.74
CA VAL A 142 8.07 -22.15 6.91
C VAL A 142 8.73 -21.83 5.57
N PRO A 143 9.24 -22.82 4.78
CA PRO A 143 9.68 -22.56 3.42
C PRO A 143 8.59 -21.94 2.54
N PHE A 144 7.35 -22.41 2.61
CA PHE A 144 6.24 -21.88 1.81
C PHE A 144 5.91 -20.42 2.16
N ALA A 145 5.93 -20.06 3.43
CA ALA A 145 5.71 -18.68 3.90
C ALA A 145 6.81 -17.74 3.37
N TYR A 146 8.08 -18.15 3.47
CA TYR A 146 9.19 -17.39 2.89
C TYR A 146 9.09 -17.30 1.36
N ILE A 147 8.78 -18.40 0.67
CA ILE A 147 8.57 -18.41 -0.77
C ILE A 147 7.43 -17.46 -1.16
N THR A 148 6.35 -17.41 -0.38
CA THR A 148 5.21 -16.52 -0.62
C THR A 148 5.63 -15.05 -0.55
N VAL A 149 6.43 -14.67 0.46
CA VAL A 149 6.99 -13.32 0.57
C VAL A 149 7.91 -13.01 -0.62
N LEU A 150 8.77 -13.95 -1.02
CA LEU A 150 9.66 -13.78 -2.16
C LEU A 150 8.88 -13.64 -3.46
N ILE A 151 7.87 -14.48 -3.72
CA ILE A 151 7.02 -14.37 -4.92
C ILE A 151 6.38 -12.99 -4.99
N ARG A 152 5.81 -12.51 -3.88
CA ARG A 152 5.25 -11.16 -3.80
C ARG A 152 6.31 -10.10 -4.09
N ALA A 153 7.46 -10.15 -3.43
CA ALA A 153 8.52 -9.16 -3.59
C ALA A 153 9.07 -9.14 -5.03
N PHE A 154 9.32 -10.30 -5.64
CA PHE A 154 9.84 -10.42 -7.00
C PHE A 154 8.82 -9.99 -8.05
N SER A 155 7.53 -10.10 -7.76
CA SER A 155 6.48 -9.64 -8.67
C SER A 155 6.61 -8.14 -9.00
N PHE A 156 7.19 -7.33 -8.10
CA PHE A 156 7.40 -5.90 -8.32
C PHE A 156 8.45 -5.55 -9.37
N LEU A 157 9.20 -6.51 -9.90
CA LEU A 157 10.10 -6.27 -11.04
C LEU A 157 9.34 -6.12 -12.37
N SER A 158 8.07 -6.52 -12.43
CA SER A 158 7.23 -6.42 -13.61
C SER A 158 6.13 -5.37 -13.46
N ASN A 159 5.96 -4.56 -14.50
CA ASN A 159 4.90 -3.55 -14.59
C ASN A 159 3.49 -4.16 -14.48
N SER A 160 3.22 -5.27 -15.16
CA SER A 160 1.90 -5.93 -15.13
C SER A 160 1.54 -6.43 -13.73
N PHE A 161 2.54 -6.95 -13.00
CA PHE A 161 2.33 -7.43 -11.63
C PHE A 161 2.16 -6.30 -10.61
N ILE A 162 2.83 -5.15 -10.79
CA ILE A 162 2.58 -3.96 -9.94
C ILE A 162 1.14 -3.46 -10.14
N LEU A 163 0.67 -3.38 -11.39
CA LEU A 163 -0.71 -2.95 -11.68
C LEU A 163 -1.75 -3.88 -11.04
N GLU A 164 -1.45 -5.18 -11.00
CA GLU A 164 -2.33 -6.22 -10.45
C GLU A 164 -1.89 -6.73 -9.07
N GLU A 165 -1.14 -5.93 -8.31
CA GLU A 165 -0.60 -6.32 -7.00
C GLU A 165 -1.70 -6.84 -6.06
N GLY A 166 -2.85 -6.17 -6.04
CA GLY A 166 -4.00 -6.58 -5.24
C GLY A 166 -4.50 -7.99 -5.58
N LYS A 167 -4.60 -8.33 -6.88
CA LYS A 167 -5.02 -9.66 -7.32
C LYS A 167 -3.99 -10.72 -6.97
N VAL A 168 -2.70 -10.38 -7.06
CA VAL A 168 -1.60 -11.26 -6.67
C VAL A 168 -1.63 -11.52 -5.17
N ALA A 169 -1.82 -10.49 -4.35
CA ALA A 169 -1.91 -10.62 -2.89
C ALA A 169 -3.08 -11.52 -2.47
N ILE A 170 -4.25 -11.36 -3.09
CA ILE A 170 -5.41 -12.23 -2.87
C ILE A 170 -5.11 -13.67 -3.29
N PHE A 171 -4.50 -13.88 -4.45
CA PHE A 171 -4.16 -15.22 -4.91
C PHE A 171 -3.22 -15.94 -3.93
N LEU A 172 -2.20 -15.22 -3.42
CA LEU A 172 -1.31 -15.75 -2.39
C LEU A 172 -2.04 -16.02 -1.07
N LEU A 173 -2.93 -15.11 -0.64
CA LEU A 173 -3.75 -15.28 0.56
C LEU A 173 -4.65 -16.52 0.45
N ALA A 174 -5.35 -16.69 -0.68
CA ALA A 174 -6.16 -17.85 -0.98
C ALA A 174 -5.34 -19.15 -0.96
N THR A 175 -4.14 -19.13 -1.53
CA THR A 175 -3.25 -20.29 -1.56
C THR A 175 -2.83 -20.70 -0.14
N THR A 176 -2.50 -19.73 0.73
CA THR A 176 -2.19 -20.04 2.14
C THR A 176 -3.40 -20.65 2.87
N GLY A 177 -4.61 -20.10 2.66
CA GLY A 177 -5.84 -20.60 3.27
C GLY A 177 -6.24 -22.00 2.78
N THR A 178 -6.04 -22.31 1.49
CA THR A 178 -6.33 -23.66 0.95
C THR A 178 -5.38 -24.71 1.53
N ILE A 179 -4.11 -24.36 1.75
CA ILE A 179 -3.13 -25.23 2.43
C ILE A 179 -3.57 -25.51 3.87
N GLN A 180 -4.02 -24.49 4.61
CA GLN A 180 -4.54 -24.66 5.96
C GLN A 180 -5.83 -25.49 6.00
N LEU A 181 -6.76 -25.26 5.08
CA LEU A 181 -7.97 -26.08 4.96
C LEU A 181 -7.62 -27.55 4.72
N ARG A 182 -6.70 -27.83 3.78
CA ARG A 182 -6.25 -29.20 3.49
C ARG A 182 -5.70 -29.88 4.74
N ARG A 183 -4.96 -29.15 5.59
CA ARG A 183 -4.43 -29.65 6.86
C ARG A 183 -5.53 -29.87 7.90
N ALA A 184 -6.46 -28.93 8.04
CA ALA A 184 -7.60 -29.07 8.95
C ALA A 184 -8.45 -30.31 8.61
N ILE A 185 -8.66 -30.57 7.31
CA ILE A 185 -9.30 -31.80 6.81
C ILE A 185 -8.45 -33.03 7.15
N ALA A 186 -7.15 -33.01 6.86
CA ALA A 186 -6.25 -34.13 7.16
C ALA A 186 -6.15 -34.45 8.66
N ALA A 187 -6.31 -33.45 9.52
CA ALA A 187 -6.34 -33.58 10.97
C ALA A 187 -7.73 -33.99 11.53
N ASN A 188 -8.72 -34.24 10.68
CA ASN A 188 -10.13 -34.49 11.04
C ASN A 188 -10.75 -33.40 11.94
N LYS A 189 -10.19 -32.19 11.94
CA LYS A 189 -10.69 -31.01 12.66
C LYS A 189 -11.29 -30.07 11.62
N LEU A 190 -12.42 -30.45 11.03
CA LEU A 190 -13.07 -29.62 10.00
C LEU A 190 -13.68 -28.39 10.66
N GLN A 191 -12.94 -27.28 10.61
CA GLN A 191 -13.40 -25.99 11.12
C GLN A 191 -14.15 -25.23 10.04
N SER A 192 -15.36 -24.80 10.38
CA SER A 192 -16.15 -23.86 9.57
C SER A 192 -15.37 -22.59 9.22
N GLU A 193 -14.43 -22.19 10.07
CA GLU A 193 -13.60 -21.00 9.93
C GLU A 193 -12.69 -21.05 8.70
N ALA A 194 -12.14 -22.22 8.34
CA ALA A 194 -11.35 -22.37 7.12
C ALA A 194 -12.21 -22.20 5.86
N LEU A 195 -13.46 -22.67 5.91
CA LEU A 195 -14.41 -22.50 4.80
C LEU A 195 -14.83 -21.03 4.68
N VAL A 196 -15.15 -20.38 5.81
CA VAL A 196 -15.49 -18.95 5.86
C VAL A 196 -14.34 -18.10 5.31
N PHE A 197 -13.09 -18.40 5.69
CA PHE A 197 -11.90 -17.73 5.15
C PHE A 197 -11.85 -17.80 3.62
N LEU A 198 -12.03 -18.98 3.03
CA LEU A 198 -11.99 -19.13 1.57
C LEU A 198 -13.21 -18.53 0.86
N VAL A 199 -14.37 -18.47 1.52
CA VAL A 199 -15.57 -17.81 0.99
C VAL A 199 -15.40 -16.29 0.97
N LEU A 200 -14.63 -15.70 1.89
CA LEU A 200 -14.38 -14.26 1.94
C LEU A 200 -13.38 -13.77 0.88
N VAL A 201 -12.43 -14.61 0.46
CA VAL A 201 -11.45 -14.29 -0.58
C VAL A 201 -12.08 -13.75 -1.89
N PRO A 202 -13.14 -14.38 -2.46
CA PRO A 202 -13.87 -13.80 -3.59
C PRO A 202 -14.47 -12.41 -3.33
N PHE A 203 -14.95 -12.12 -2.12
CA PHE A 203 -15.48 -10.80 -1.78
C PHE A 203 -14.38 -9.74 -1.70
N LEU A 204 -13.22 -10.07 -1.13
CA LEU A 204 -12.04 -9.22 -1.23
C LEU A 204 -11.69 -8.93 -2.69
N ARG A 205 -11.69 -9.96 -3.55
CA ARG A 205 -11.36 -9.79 -4.97
C ARG A 205 -12.32 -8.84 -5.66
N PHE A 206 -13.61 -9.02 -5.42
CA PHE A 206 -14.64 -8.12 -5.92
C PHE A 206 -14.43 -6.68 -5.43
N GLY A 207 -14.07 -6.50 -4.15
CA GLY A 207 -13.71 -5.20 -3.59
C GLY A 207 -12.53 -4.53 -4.29
N ILE A 208 -11.45 -5.29 -4.55
CA ILE A 208 -10.28 -4.80 -5.31
C ILE A 208 -10.66 -4.41 -6.74
N GLU A 209 -11.45 -5.24 -7.43
CA GLU A 209 -11.86 -4.96 -8.81
C GLU A 209 -12.76 -3.72 -8.89
N ILE A 210 -13.66 -3.51 -7.91
CA ILE A 210 -14.43 -2.26 -7.80
C ILE A 210 -13.48 -1.06 -7.58
N GLY A 211 -12.50 -1.21 -6.69
CA GLY A 211 -11.48 -0.18 -6.44
C GLY A 211 -10.73 0.21 -7.70
N GLN A 212 -10.23 -0.78 -8.45
CA GLN A 212 -9.55 -0.60 -9.75
C GLN A 212 -10.50 -0.05 -10.83
N SER A 213 -11.80 -0.36 -10.81
CA SER A 213 -12.73 0.18 -11.80
C SER A 213 -12.89 1.71 -11.71
N LYS A 214 -12.70 2.29 -10.51
CA LYS A 214 -12.67 3.76 -10.32
C LYS A 214 -11.42 4.38 -10.99
N GLN A 215 -10.34 3.63 -11.14
CA GLN A 215 -9.11 4.00 -11.83
C GLN A 215 -9.30 4.15 -13.35
N ALA A 216 -10.10 3.27 -13.97
CA ALA A 216 -10.32 3.23 -15.42
C ALA A 216 -11.19 4.40 -15.94
N VAL A 217 -11.99 5.03 -15.06
CA VAL A 217 -12.79 6.21 -15.42
C VAL A 217 -11.91 7.46 -15.56
N ASN A 218 -10.85 7.58 -14.75
CA ASN A 218 -9.95 8.74 -14.75
C ASN A 218 -8.70 8.55 -15.63
N SER A 219 -8.33 7.33 -15.99
CA SER A 219 -7.16 7.06 -16.83
C SER A 219 -7.55 6.58 -18.23
N LEU A 220 -7.17 7.35 -19.26
CA LEU A 220 -7.40 7.03 -20.67
C LEU A 220 -6.77 5.67 -21.09
N PHE A 221 -5.77 5.21 -20.33
CA PHE A 221 -4.94 4.05 -20.60
C PHE A 221 -5.58 2.68 -20.24
N LEU A 222 -6.52 2.64 -19.29
CA LEU A 222 -7.14 1.39 -18.82
C LEU A 222 -8.44 1.01 -19.57
N LYS A 223 -8.90 1.82 -20.53
CA LYS A 223 -10.07 1.52 -21.37
C LYS A 223 -9.88 0.30 -22.30
N THR A 224 -8.64 -0.20 -22.47
CA THR A 224 -8.27 -1.22 -23.47
C THR A 224 -8.28 -2.66 -22.96
N PHE A 225 -8.46 -2.91 -21.67
CA PHE A 225 -8.56 -4.27 -21.11
C PHE A 225 -9.83 -4.43 -20.27
N PRO A 226 -10.96 -4.83 -20.86
CA PRO A 226 -12.13 -5.19 -20.06
C PRO A 226 -11.81 -6.51 -19.36
N SER A 227 -11.43 -6.44 -18.08
CA SER A 227 -11.45 -7.63 -17.23
C SER A 227 -12.90 -8.10 -17.10
N TRP A 228 -13.08 -9.42 -17.18
CA TRP A 228 -14.33 -10.15 -17.24
C TRP A 228 -15.18 -10.00 -15.95
N THR A 229 -15.65 -8.79 -15.69
CA THR A 229 -16.72 -8.51 -14.74
C THR A 229 -18.00 -8.44 -15.56
N LEU A 230 -19.02 -9.18 -15.12
CA LEU A 230 -20.40 -9.01 -15.54
C LEU A 230 -20.63 -7.53 -15.81
N ALA A 231 -21.10 -7.19 -17.00
CA ALA A 231 -21.56 -5.85 -17.34
C ALA A 231 -22.75 -5.52 -16.43
N VAL A 232 -22.45 -5.16 -15.19
CA VAL A 232 -23.42 -4.70 -14.22
C VAL A 232 -23.71 -3.27 -14.62
N GLU A 233 -24.90 -3.05 -15.18
CA GLU A 233 -25.44 -1.70 -15.40
C GLU A 233 -25.36 -0.94 -14.07
N LYS A 234 -24.39 -0.01 -13.99
CA LYS A 234 -24.16 0.88 -12.85
C LYS A 234 -25.37 1.74 -12.52
N ASP A 235 -26.32 1.85 -13.44
CA ASP A 235 -27.48 2.73 -13.37
C ASP A 235 -28.76 2.04 -12.89
N SER A 236 -28.73 0.73 -12.61
CA SER A 236 -29.92 0.09 -12.04
C SER A 236 -30.15 0.53 -10.59
N VAL A 237 -31.38 0.96 -10.33
CA VAL A 237 -31.87 1.51 -9.06
C VAL A 237 -31.52 0.61 -7.86
N PHE A 238 -31.47 -0.72 -8.06
CA PHE A 238 -31.10 -1.70 -7.05
C PHE A 238 -29.66 -1.53 -6.53
N TRP A 239 -28.67 -1.30 -7.41
CA TRP A 239 -27.27 -1.14 -7.00
C TRP A 239 -27.02 0.18 -6.29
N ILE A 240 -27.75 1.24 -6.66
CA ILE A 240 -27.68 2.55 -6.01
C ILE A 240 -28.15 2.43 -4.55
N TYR A 241 -29.34 1.85 -4.33
CA TYR A 241 -29.85 1.60 -2.98
C TYR A 241 -28.99 0.61 -2.20
N GLY A 242 -28.45 -0.43 -2.85
CA GLY A 242 -27.51 -1.36 -2.24
C GLY A 242 -26.23 -0.69 -1.76
N ALA A 243 -25.66 0.23 -2.55
CA ALA A 243 -24.44 0.95 -2.21
C ALA A 243 -24.60 1.90 -1.01
N ASP A 244 -25.80 2.45 -0.80
CA ASP A 244 -26.11 3.30 0.35
C ASP A 244 -26.48 2.51 1.61
N LEU A 245 -27.21 1.39 1.48
CA LEU A 245 -27.67 0.59 2.62
C LEU A 245 -26.57 -0.31 3.20
N LEU A 246 -25.76 -0.93 2.35
CA LEU A 246 -24.77 -1.93 2.75
C LEU A 246 -23.72 -1.42 3.77
N PRO A 247 -23.17 -0.19 3.64
CA PRO A 247 -22.28 0.40 4.65
C PRO A 247 -22.93 0.56 6.02
N ILE A 248 -24.20 0.95 6.07
CA ILE A 248 -24.95 1.16 7.32
C ILE A 248 -25.18 -0.19 8.01
N VAL A 249 -25.56 -1.22 7.24
CA VAL A 249 -25.71 -2.59 7.76
C VAL A 249 -24.39 -3.11 8.31
N ALA A 250 -23.28 -2.88 7.61
CA ALA A 250 -21.95 -3.24 8.10
C ALA A 250 -21.56 -2.52 9.40
N LEU A 251 -21.86 -1.22 9.53
CA LEU A 251 -21.66 -0.48 10.79
C LEU A 251 -22.49 -1.06 11.95
N MET A 252 -23.75 -1.45 11.70
CA MET A 252 -24.59 -2.08 12.71
C MET A 252 -24.02 -3.44 13.17
N LEU A 253 -23.56 -4.26 12.22
CA LEU A 253 -22.91 -5.54 12.53
C LEU A 253 -21.61 -5.33 13.32
N LEU A 254 -20.78 -4.36 12.93
CA LEU A 254 -19.59 -4.00 13.67
C LEU A 254 -19.92 -3.53 15.09
N ALA A 255 -20.93 -2.67 15.27
CA ALA A 255 -21.37 -2.22 16.58
C ALA A 255 -21.84 -3.39 17.46
N PHE A 256 -22.56 -4.36 16.88
CA PHE A 256 -22.97 -5.58 17.59
C PHE A 256 -21.77 -6.43 18.01
N MET A 257 -20.78 -6.62 17.14
CA MET A 257 -19.54 -7.35 17.45
C MET A 257 -18.75 -6.66 18.57
N VAL A 258 -18.61 -5.34 18.50
CA VAL A 258 -17.96 -4.51 19.53
C VAL A 258 -18.68 -4.67 20.87
N HIS A 259 -20.01 -4.57 20.88
CA HIS A 259 -20.81 -4.75 22.10
C HIS A 259 -20.62 -6.12 22.73
N LYS A 260 -20.63 -7.20 21.92
CA LYS A 260 -20.43 -8.58 22.40
C LYS A 260 -19.04 -8.79 23.01
N SER A 261 -18.05 -8.04 22.56
CA SER A 261 -16.66 -8.12 23.02
C SER A 261 -16.37 -7.29 24.28
N ALA A 262 -17.37 -6.62 24.85
CA ALA A 262 -17.20 -5.76 26.02
C ALA A 262 -16.68 -6.53 27.24
N SER A 263 -15.49 -6.15 27.71
CA SER A 263 -14.93 -6.63 28.98
C SER A 263 -15.17 -5.62 30.11
N GLN A 264 -15.01 -6.07 31.36
CA GLN A 264 -15.13 -5.19 32.53
C GLN A 264 -13.99 -4.15 32.58
N GLY A 265 -14.23 -3.03 33.27
CA GLY A 265 -13.23 -1.99 33.50
C GLY A 265 -13.16 -0.93 32.39
N ILE A 266 -11.94 -0.52 32.04
CA ILE A 266 -11.60 0.60 31.15
C ILE A 266 -12.15 0.37 29.73
N SER A 267 -12.13 -0.87 29.26
CA SER A 267 -12.63 -1.26 27.92
C SER A 267 -14.11 -0.94 27.71
N LYS A 268 -14.94 -0.92 28.77
CA LYS A 268 -16.38 -0.59 28.67
C LYS A 268 -16.62 0.82 28.14
N TYR A 269 -15.84 1.80 28.59
CA TYR A 269 -15.96 3.19 28.13
C TYR A 269 -15.53 3.35 26.67
N ILE A 270 -14.51 2.58 26.27
CA ILE A 270 -14.00 2.58 24.91
C ILE A 270 -15.04 1.97 23.97
N VAL A 271 -15.59 0.81 24.34
CA VAL A 271 -16.71 0.17 23.62
C VAL A 271 -17.91 1.11 23.47
N ALA A 272 -18.30 1.82 24.53
CA ALA A 272 -19.41 2.77 24.45
C ALA A 272 -19.09 3.93 23.48
N GLY A 273 -17.89 4.50 23.53
CA GLY A 273 -17.50 5.60 22.65
C GLY A 273 -17.34 5.19 21.19
N THR A 274 -16.92 3.95 20.90
CA THR A 274 -16.84 3.45 19.52
C THR A 274 -18.20 3.14 18.93
N ILE A 275 -19.11 2.54 19.71
CA ILE A 275 -20.50 2.35 19.29
C ILE A 275 -21.15 3.72 19.00
N CYS A 276 -20.93 4.71 19.87
CA CYS A 276 -21.39 6.08 19.63
C CYS A 276 -20.83 6.65 18.32
N SER A 277 -19.53 6.47 18.06
CA SER A 277 -18.88 6.92 16.83
C SER A 277 -19.42 6.24 15.57
N TYR A 278 -19.73 4.94 15.63
CA TYR A 278 -20.34 4.20 14.53
C TYR A 278 -21.77 4.68 14.25
N VAL A 279 -22.56 4.96 15.30
CA VAL A 279 -23.91 5.52 15.15
C VAL A 279 -23.84 6.92 14.51
N LEU A 280 -22.93 7.79 14.97
CA LEU A 280 -22.72 9.11 14.37
C LEU A 280 -22.32 9.02 12.89
N THR A 281 -21.43 8.09 12.55
CA THR A 281 -21.00 7.86 11.16
C THR A 281 -22.17 7.36 10.29
N ALA A 282 -22.98 6.43 10.80
CA ALA A 282 -24.17 5.96 10.12
C ALA A 282 -25.19 7.10 9.89
N LEU A 283 -25.37 7.99 10.88
CA LEU A 283 -26.26 9.15 10.77
C LEU A 283 -25.81 10.10 9.65
N ILE A 284 -24.49 10.39 9.54
CA ILE A 284 -23.95 11.20 8.44
C ILE A 284 -24.36 10.59 7.09
N TRP A 285 -24.13 9.30 6.87
CA TRP A 285 -24.39 8.69 5.56
C TRP A 285 -25.88 8.48 5.27
N ILE A 286 -26.71 8.25 6.28
CA ILE A 286 -28.17 8.21 6.10
C ILE A 286 -28.67 9.58 5.63
N THR A 287 -28.16 10.66 6.21
CA THR A 287 -28.59 12.03 5.87
C THR A 287 -28.08 12.50 4.50
N ASP A 288 -26.90 12.05 4.10
CA ASP A 288 -26.35 12.25 2.76
C ASP A 288 -27.09 11.42 1.68
N SER A 289 -27.67 10.27 2.06
CA SER A 289 -28.43 9.44 1.13
C SER A 289 -29.80 10.05 0.80
N ASN A 290 -30.18 10.04 -0.47
CA ASN A 290 -31.52 10.46 -0.93
C ASN A 290 -32.63 9.47 -0.52
N MET A 291 -32.31 8.37 0.18
CA MET A 291 -33.24 7.28 0.49
C MET A 291 -34.45 7.70 1.32
N PHE A 292 -34.27 8.65 2.24
CA PHE A 292 -35.32 9.02 3.21
C PHE A 292 -35.82 10.46 3.05
N GLY A 293 -35.39 11.18 2.00
CA GLY A 293 -35.72 12.60 1.83
C GLY A 293 -35.24 13.50 2.99
N LEU A 294 -34.29 13.00 3.80
CA LEU A 294 -33.81 13.65 5.02
C LEU A 294 -32.64 14.61 4.77
N SER A 295 -32.16 14.70 3.53
CA SER A 295 -31.04 15.56 3.11
C SER A 295 -31.28 17.06 3.37
N VAL A 296 -32.53 17.45 3.65
CA VAL A 296 -32.94 18.83 3.96
C VAL A 296 -32.69 19.22 5.43
N ILE A 297 -32.45 18.28 6.35
CA ILE A 297 -32.42 18.58 7.81
C ILE A 297 -31.00 18.91 8.32
N ILE A 298 -29.96 18.42 7.65
CA ILE A 298 -28.56 18.60 8.06
C ILE A 298 -27.81 19.39 6.99
N ASP A 299 -27.64 20.70 7.21
CA ASP A 299 -26.75 21.54 6.40
C ASP A 299 -25.32 20.97 6.41
N SER A 300 -24.58 21.18 5.32
CA SER A 300 -23.17 20.75 5.16
C SER A 300 -22.28 21.10 6.37
N GLY A 301 -22.51 22.26 6.98
CA GLY A 301 -21.82 22.68 8.20
C GLY A 301 -22.03 21.73 9.39
N LYS A 302 -23.23 21.18 9.56
CA LYS A 302 -23.55 20.23 10.66
C LYS A 302 -22.88 18.87 10.43
N ALA A 303 -22.80 18.39 9.19
CA ALA A 303 -22.09 17.15 8.86
C ALA A 303 -20.60 17.26 9.22
N ASN A 304 -19.97 18.41 8.94
CA ASN A 304 -18.59 18.68 9.32
C ASN A 304 -18.37 18.65 10.84
N TRP A 305 -19.33 19.17 11.62
CA TRP A 305 -19.28 19.09 13.08
C TRP A 305 -19.35 17.65 13.60
N ILE A 306 -20.20 16.80 13.02
CA ILE A 306 -20.31 15.39 13.44
C ILE A 306 -19.00 14.65 13.18
N SER A 307 -18.37 14.84 12.01
CA SER A 307 -17.06 14.25 11.69
C SER A 307 -15.99 14.68 12.70
N ARG A 308 -15.97 15.96 13.11
CA ARG A 308 -15.05 16.47 14.15
C ARG A 308 -15.29 15.81 15.51
N ILE A 309 -16.54 15.56 15.88
CA ILE A 309 -16.88 14.85 17.13
C ILE A 309 -16.36 13.42 17.08
N VAL A 310 -16.50 12.72 15.95
CA VAL A 310 -15.94 11.36 15.78
C VAL A 310 -14.41 11.36 15.93
N TYR A 311 -13.71 12.33 15.34
CA TYR A 311 -12.26 12.47 15.53
C TYR A 311 -11.88 12.76 16.98
N LEU A 312 -12.60 13.67 17.64
CA LEU A 312 -12.36 14.02 19.03
C LEU A 312 -12.57 12.81 19.94
N LEU A 313 -13.64 12.04 19.74
CA LEU A 313 -13.90 10.81 20.50
C LEU A 313 -12.78 9.79 20.32
N GLY A 314 -12.33 9.55 19.09
CA GLY A 314 -11.22 8.61 18.82
C GLY A 314 -9.91 9.05 19.47
N ILE A 315 -9.54 10.34 19.35
CA ILE A 315 -8.33 10.89 19.98
C ILE A 315 -8.41 10.78 21.51
N MET A 316 -9.56 11.11 22.10
CA MET A 316 -9.76 11.01 23.55
C MET A 316 -9.66 9.56 24.04
N GLN A 317 -10.15 8.60 23.26
CA GLN A 317 -9.99 7.17 23.58
C GLN A 317 -8.53 6.73 23.54
N ILE A 318 -7.76 7.15 22.53
CA ILE A 318 -6.33 6.82 22.41
C ILE A 318 -5.55 7.44 23.58
N LEU A 319 -5.81 8.71 23.91
CA LEU A 319 -5.18 9.40 25.05
C LEU A 319 -5.53 8.73 26.38
N PHE A 320 -6.80 8.37 26.57
CA PHE A 320 -7.25 7.67 27.76
C PHE A 320 -6.56 6.32 27.92
N LEU A 321 -6.41 5.56 26.84
CA LEU A 321 -5.67 4.30 26.84
C LEU A 321 -4.19 4.48 27.19
N ALA A 322 -3.54 5.50 26.63
CA ALA A 322 -2.14 5.81 26.94
C ALA A 322 -1.94 6.18 28.42
N ILE A 323 -2.85 6.97 29.01
CA ILE A 323 -2.80 7.33 30.44
C ILE A 323 -3.11 6.12 31.32
N SER A 324 -4.07 5.29 30.91
CA SER A 324 -4.49 4.12 31.68
C SER A 324 -3.38 3.08 31.86
N GLN A 325 -2.43 3.04 30.93
CA GLN A 325 -1.27 2.15 30.97
C GLN A 325 -0.44 2.37 32.24
N PHE A 326 -0.27 3.62 32.69
CA PHE A 326 0.48 3.96 33.91
C PHE A 326 -0.25 3.63 35.20
N SER A 327 -1.58 3.41 35.14
CA SER A 327 -2.44 3.24 36.31
C SER A 327 -2.84 1.78 36.56
N SER A 328 -2.48 0.85 35.67
CA SER A 328 -2.92 -0.54 35.77
C SER A 328 -2.23 -1.28 36.92
N LYS A 329 -3.01 -1.92 37.80
CA LYS A 329 -2.50 -2.80 38.86
C LYS A 329 -2.32 -4.25 38.35
N GLN A 330 -1.23 -4.88 38.77
CA GLN A 330 -0.78 -6.25 38.43
C GLN A 330 -1.71 -7.33 38.98
N GLY A 331 -2.83 -7.64 38.30
CA GLY A 331 -3.78 -8.67 38.78
C GLY A 331 -4.20 -9.73 37.75
N THR A 332 -4.05 -9.45 36.45
CA THR A 332 -4.47 -10.33 35.34
C THR A 332 -3.26 -10.92 34.62
N SER A 333 -3.38 -12.13 34.05
CA SER A 333 -2.34 -12.71 33.19
C SER A 333 -1.99 -11.75 32.03
N ASP A 334 -0.70 -11.60 31.74
CA ASP A 334 -0.16 -10.68 30.72
C ASP A 334 -0.83 -10.88 29.35
N ARG A 335 -1.18 -12.13 29.05
CA ARG A 335 -1.84 -12.54 27.80
C ARG A 335 -3.28 -12.05 27.70
N ASP A 336 -4.07 -12.19 28.77
CA ASP A 336 -5.46 -11.74 28.78
C ASP A 336 -5.55 -10.22 28.82
N ARG A 337 -4.60 -9.58 29.52
CA ARG A 337 -4.41 -8.14 29.47
C ARG A 337 -4.11 -7.67 28.05
N CYS A 338 -3.12 -8.27 27.38
CA CYS A 338 -2.77 -7.92 26.00
C CYS A 338 -3.96 -8.05 25.05
N LYS A 339 -4.80 -9.09 25.19
CA LYS A 339 -6.04 -9.21 24.38
C LYS A 339 -6.96 -7.99 24.57
N ILE A 340 -7.18 -7.57 25.81
CA ILE A 340 -8.05 -6.42 26.13
C ILE A 340 -7.45 -5.12 25.60
N ASP A 341 -6.14 -4.93 25.77
CA ASP A 341 -5.43 -3.73 25.34
C ASP A 341 -5.42 -3.60 23.80
N VAL A 342 -5.13 -4.69 23.08
CA VAL A 342 -5.18 -4.72 21.60
C VAL A 342 -6.58 -4.45 21.09
N LEU A 343 -7.59 -5.11 21.66
CA LEU A 343 -8.98 -4.91 21.25
C LEU A 343 -9.42 -3.45 21.45
N SER A 344 -9.04 -2.86 22.59
CA SER A 344 -9.36 -1.48 22.91
C SER A 344 -8.65 -0.50 21.97
N MET A 345 -7.39 -0.76 21.58
CA MET A 345 -6.67 0.05 20.59
C MET A 345 -7.29 -0.04 19.19
N LEU A 346 -7.66 -1.24 18.74
CA LEU A 346 -8.31 -1.42 17.44
C LEU A 346 -9.65 -0.68 17.38
N PHE A 347 -10.42 -0.70 18.48
CA PHE A 347 -11.67 0.05 18.61
C PHE A 347 -11.42 1.56 18.54
N ALA A 348 -10.45 2.08 19.28
CA ALA A 348 -10.16 3.52 19.29
C ALA A 348 -9.75 4.02 17.89
N TRP A 349 -8.94 3.25 17.15
CA TRP A 349 -8.49 3.62 15.80
C TRP A 349 -9.52 3.36 14.70
N SER A 350 -10.37 2.34 14.83
CA SER A 350 -11.30 1.95 13.76
C SER A 350 -12.27 3.07 13.41
N SER A 351 -12.74 3.83 14.40
CA SER A 351 -13.71 4.91 14.17
C SER A 351 -13.16 6.00 13.25
N ILE A 352 -11.92 6.42 13.47
CA ILE A 352 -11.24 7.45 12.64
C ILE A 352 -10.97 6.92 11.23
N ILE A 353 -10.54 5.66 11.12
CA ILE A 353 -10.19 5.06 9.82
C ILE A 353 -11.46 4.82 8.99
N ILE A 354 -12.55 4.32 9.59
CA ILE A 354 -13.79 4.03 8.88
C ILE A 354 -14.44 5.29 8.31
N ILE A 355 -14.47 6.40 9.08
CA ILE A 355 -15.05 7.66 8.56
C ILE A 355 -14.21 8.24 7.42
N LEU A 356 -12.88 8.12 7.48
CA LEU A 356 -11.97 8.62 6.44
C LEU A 356 -12.06 7.81 5.13
N SER A 357 -12.15 6.48 5.23
CA SER A 357 -12.32 5.61 4.06
C SER A 357 -13.71 5.67 3.42
N GLY A 358 -14.60 6.52 3.94
CA GLY A 358 -15.94 6.76 3.42
C GLY A 358 -16.84 5.53 3.46
N LYS A 359 -17.87 5.50 2.60
CA LYS A 359 -18.90 4.44 2.56
C LYS A 359 -18.35 3.02 2.36
N GLN A 360 -17.13 2.86 1.81
CA GLN A 360 -16.52 1.53 1.64
C GLN A 360 -15.83 1.02 2.93
N GLY A 361 -15.42 1.91 3.82
CA GLY A 361 -14.67 1.61 5.05
C GLY A 361 -15.32 0.54 5.95
N PRO A 362 -16.62 0.61 6.28
CA PRO A 362 -17.25 -0.35 7.18
C PRO A 362 -17.25 -1.78 6.64
N LEU A 363 -17.42 -1.96 5.33
CA LEU A 363 -17.40 -3.27 4.71
C LEU A 363 -16.00 -3.87 4.75
N VAL A 364 -14.99 -3.06 4.43
CA VAL A 364 -13.59 -3.48 4.53
C VAL A 364 -13.22 -3.80 5.98
N ALA A 365 -13.68 -3.00 6.95
CA ALA A 365 -13.49 -3.28 8.37
C ALA A 365 -14.17 -4.58 8.82
N LEU A 366 -15.39 -4.86 8.36
CA LEU A 366 -16.09 -6.10 8.67
C LEU A 366 -15.33 -7.31 8.12
N VAL A 367 -14.89 -7.24 6.86
CA VAL A 367 -14.09 -8.31 6.24
C VAL A 367 -12.76 -8.49 6.99
N ALA A 368 -12.07 -7.40 7.32
CA ALA A 368 -10.82 -7.45 8.09
C ALA A 368 -10.98 -8.15 9.44
N VAL A 369 -12.06 -7.86 10.18
CA VAL A 369 -12.33 -8.50 11.47
C VAL A 369 -12.64 -9.99 11.30
N VAL A 370 -13.47 -10.36 10.32
CA VAL A 370 -13.85 -11.77 10.12
C VAL A 370 -12.68 -12.60 9.59
N GLU A 371 -11.91 -12.10 8.61
CA GLU A 371 -10.73 -12.80 8.09
C GLU A 371 -9.60 -12.85 9.12
N GLY A 372 -9.35 -11.76 9.85
CA GLY A 372 -8.40 -11.74 10.95
C GLY A 372 -8.75 -12.75 12.04
N TRP A 373 -10.04 -12.86 12.39
CA TRP A 373 -10.53 -13.89 13.32
C TRP A 373 -10.30 -15.31 12.78
N CYS A 374 -10.53 -15.54 11.49
CA CYS A 374 -10.26 -16.83 10.86
C CYS A 374 -8.77 -17.19 10.93
N ILE A 375 -7.87 -16.25 10.61
CA ILE A 375 -6.41 -16.46 10.72
C ILE A 375 -6.03 -16.85 12.16
N LEU A 376 -6.56 -16.13 13.16
CA LEU A 376 -6.28 -16.41 14.58
C LEU A 376 -6.75 -17.81 15.01
N ARG A 377 -7.93 -18.24 14.54
CA ARG A 377 -8.49 -19.56 14.85
C ARG A 377 -7.72 -20.69 14.19
N LEU A 378 -7.31 -20.50 12.94
CA LEU A 378 -6.52 -21.48 12.19
C LEU A 378 -5.11 -21.61 12.78
N ALA A 379 -4.46 -20.50 13.14
CA ALA A 379 -3.15 -20.51 13.79
C ALA A 379 -3.15 -21.30 15.12
N ARG A 380 -4.25 -21.23 15.89
CA ARG A 380 -4.40 -21.99 17.15
C ARG A 380 -4.38 -23.51 16.92
N LEU A 381 -4.95 -23.99 15.81
CA LEU A 381 -5.00 -25.42 15.52
C LEU A 381 -3.63 -26.00 15.21
N GLU A 382 -2.81 -25.28 14.44
CA GLU A 382 -1.47 -25.71 14.01
C GLU A 382 -0.56 -26.00 15.21
N GLN A 383 -0.67 -25.18 16.27
CA GLN A 383 0.17 -25.30 17.46
C GLN A 383 -0.20 -26.50 18.35
N GLY A 384 -1.46 -26.95 18.31
CA GLY A 384 -1.98 -28.05 19.14
C GLY A 384 -1.48 -29.43 18.75
N ASP A 385 -1.09 -29.66 17.50
CA ASP A 385 -0.68 -30.98 17.00
C ASP A 385 0.86 -31.16 16.90
N LEU A 386 1.65 -30.08 16.88
CA LEU A 386 3.08 -30.15 16.52
C LEU A 386 4.06 -29.74 17.61
N GLY A 387 3.62 -29.09 18.70
CA GLY A 387 4.51 -28.62 19.76
C GLY A 387 5.57 -27.60 19.32
N SER A 388 5.56 -27.17 18.05
CA SER A 388 6.45 -26.18 17.48
C SER A 388 5.74 -24.83 17.32
N THR A 389 6.28 -23.79 17.94
CA THR A 389 5.76 -22.42 17.96
C THR A 389 6.18 -21.63 16.71
N SER A 390 5.85 -22.10 15.50
CA SER A 390 6.18 -21.30 14.30
C SER A 390 5.06 -20.30 14.00
N HIS A 391 5.31 -19.01 14.26
CA HIS A 391 4.39 -17.92 13.92
C HIS A 391 4.53 -17.43 12.47
N CYS A 392 5.38 -18.07 11.67
CA CYS A 392 5.75 -17.58 10.34
C CYS A 392 4.55 -17.50 9.39
N LEU A 393 3.77 -18.58 9.24
CA LEU A 393 2.64 -18.62 8.31
C LEU A 393 1.51 -17.62 8.70
N PRO A 394 1.03 -17.56 9.96
CA PRO A 394 0.03 -16.58 10.37
C PRO A 394 0.49 -15.12 10.17
N VAL A 395 1.77 -14.82 10.39
CA VAL A 395 2.32 -13.46 10.16
C VAL A 395 2.30 -13.11 8.67
N ILE A 396 2.62 -14.06 7.78
CA ILE A 396 2.55 -13.83 6.34
C ILE A 396 1.10 -13.68 5.87
N GLN A 397 0.17 -14.48 6.39
CA GLN A 397 -1.26 -14.30 6.12
C GLN A 397 -1.76 -12.92 6.56
N TRP A 398 -1.33 -12.47 7.73
CA TRP A 398 -1.67 -11.15 8.25
C TRP A 398 -1.13 -10.02 7.37
N SER A 399 0.10 -10.13 6.87
CA SER A 399 0.69 -9.13 5.95
C SER A 399 0.08 -9.16 4.54
N LEU A 400 -0.36 -10.32 4.06
CA LEU A 400 -1.12 -10.44 2.81
C LEU A 400 -2.53 -9.87 2.96
N LEU A 401 -3.21 -10.14 4.08
CA LEU A 401 -4.51 -9.54 4.40
C LEU A 401 -4.38 -8.02 4.41
N ALA A 402 -3.39 -7.47 5.12
CA ALA A 402 -3.10 -6.04 5.14
C ALA A 402 -2.95 -5.42 3.74
N ALA A 403 -2.25 -6.11 2.84
CA ALA A 403 -2.13 -5.71 1.44
C ALA A 403 -3.47 -5.76 0.69
N CYS A 404 -4.26 -6.82 0.90
CA CYS A 404 -5.59 -6.93 0.29
C CYS A 404 -6.51 -5.80 0.75
N LEU A 405 -6.47 -5.43 2.04
CA LEU A 405 -7.27 -4.34 2.60
C LEU A 405 -6.91 -2.99 1.97
N PHE A 406 -5.63 -2.71 1.71
CA PHE A 406 -5.20 -1.51 0.97
C PHE A 406 -5.95 -1.37 -0.36
N PHE A 407 -5.93 -2.42 -1.19
CA PHE A 407 -6.59 -2.39 -2.49
C PHE A 407 -8.12 -2.47 -2.39
N CYS A 408 -8.68 -3.17 -1.38
CA CYS A 408 -10.13 -3.25 -1.16
C CYS A 408 -10.73 -1.91 -0.76
N THR A 409 -9.98 -1.07 -0.03
CA THR A 409 -10.42 0.31 0.21
C THR A 409 -10.45 1.14 -1.06
N GLY A 410 -9.82 0.67 -2.16
CA GLY A 410 -9.73 1.32 -3.45
C GLY A 410 -8.60 2.34 -3.54
N HIS A 411 -7.52 2.12 -2.78
CA HIS A 411 -6.23 2.80 -2.94
C HIS A 411 -5.35 2.04 -3.93
N TRP A 412 -4.43 2.75 -4.56
CA TRP A 412 -3.40 2.16 -5.43
C TRP A 412 -2.14 3.03 -5.43
N CYS A 413 -1.00 2.44 -5.82
CA CYS A 413 0.30 3.08 -5.74
C CYS A 413 0.60 3.97 -6.97
N THR A 414 -0.15 5.06 -7.15
CA THR A 414 0.19 6.16 -8.08
C THR A 414 -0.08 7.51 -7.40
N PHE A 415 0.60 8.58 -7.81
CA PHE A 415 0.38 9.91 -7.19
C PHE A 415 -1.06 10.42 -7.36
N ASP A 416 -1.66 10.21 -8.54
CA ASP A 416 -3.08 10.55 -8.78
C ASP A 416 -4.07 9.59 -8.11
N GLY A 417 -3.56 8.54 -7.45
CA GLY A 417 -4.35 7.55 -6.71
C GLY A 417 -4.63 7.94 -5.26
N LEU A 418 -4.03 9.05 -4.79
CA LEU A 418 -4.31 9.58 -3.45
C LEU A 418 -5.71 10.17 -3.39
N ARG A 419 -6.46 9.81 -2.33
CA ARG A 419 -7.81 10.31 -2.10
C ARG A 419 -7.81 11.66 -1.43
N TYR A 420 -7.43 12.70 -2.16
CA TYR A 420 -7.42 14.07 -1.66
C TYR A 420 -8.73 14.50 -0.95
N PRO A 421 -9.95 14.10 -1.39
CA PRO A 421 -11.17 14.44 -0.67
C PRO A 421 -11.21 13.95 0.79
N ALA A 422 -10.54 12.83 1.10
CA ALA A 422 -10.50 12.30 2.47
C ALA A 422 -9.81 13.27 3.45
N ALA A 423 -8.87 14.08 2.96
CA ALA A 423 -8.16 15.07 3.76
C ALA A 423 -9.07 16.24 4.23
N PHE A 424 -10.22 16.44 3.59
CA PHE A 424 -11.17 17.52 3.87
C PHE A 424 -12.40 17.04 4.64
N ILE A 425 -12.47 15.77 5.04
CA ILE A 425 -13.61 15.27 5.82
C ILE A 425 -13.64 16.01 7.18
N GLY A 426 -14.70 16.79 7.39
CA GLY A 426 -14.87 17.62 8.60
C GLY A 426 -14.22 19.01 8.52
N PHE A 427 -13.49 19.36 7.46
CA PHE A 427 -12.77 20.63 7.36
C PHE A 427 -12.78 21.20 5.93
N ASP A 428 -13.38 22.38 5.77
CA ASP A 428 -13.40 23.09 4.49
C ASP A 428 -12.10 23.87 4.22
N GLU A 429 -11.37 24.24 5.28
CA GLU A 429 -10.13 25.03 5.19
C GLU A 429 -8.89 24.17 4.92
N PHE A 430 -8.04 24.65 4.01
CA PHE A 430 -6.74 24.06 3.72
C PHE A 430 -5.74 24.30 4.86
N ASN A 431 -5.27 23.22 5.47
CA ASN A 431 -4.13 23.24 6.38
C ASN A 431 -3.23 22.04 6.08
N LEU A 432 -2.01 22.31 5.62
CA LEU A 432 -1.09 21.30 5.11
C LEU A 432 -0.85 20.15 6.11
N VAL A 433 -0.56 20.47 7.36
CA VAL A 433 -0.20 19.47 8.38
C VAL A 433 -1.40 18.57 8.70
N ARG A 434 -2.55 19.17 8.98
CA ARG A 434 -3.78 18.43 9.30
C ARG A 434 -4.17 17.50 8.15
N GLN A 435 -4.15 18.01 6.93
CA GLN A 435 -4.56 17.27 5.75
C GLN A 435 -3.59 16.16 5.38
N ALA A 436 -2.28 16.40 5.54
CA ALA A 436 -1.28 15.36 5.39
C ALA A 436 -1.51 14.20 6.38
N VAL A 437 -1.84 14.51 7.64
CA VAL A 437 -2.15 13.48 8.65
C VAL A 437 -3.41 12.70 8.28
N LEU A 438 -4.51 13.36 7.95
CA LEU A 438 -5.76 12.69 7.58
C LEU A 438 -5.61 11.83 6.32
N LEU A 439 -4.91 12.34 5.30
CA LEU A 439 -4.63 11.59 4.08
C LEU A 439 -3.73 10.37 4.35
N THR A 440 -2.76 10.50 5.26
CA THR A 440 -1.90 9.38 5.67
C THR A 440 -2.72 8.31 6.40
N ILE A 441 -3.63 8.71 7.30
CA ILE A 441 -4.52 7.78 8.00
C ILE A 441 -5.48 7.09 7.02
N ASP A 442 -6.03 7.79 6.03
CA ASP A 442 -6.87 7.17 4.99
C ASP A 442 -6.07 6.16 4.15
N THR A 443 -4.87 6.56 3.69
CA THR A 443 -4.03 5.74 2.81
C THR A 443 -3.49 4.47 3.50
N PHE A 444 -3.05 4.60 4.75
CA PHE A 444 -2.35 3.52 5.48
C PHE A 444 -3.12 2.95 6.66
N GLY A 445 -4.34 3.41 6.93
CA GLY A 445 -5.14 3.01 8.09
C GLY A 445 -5.44 1.52 8.11
N PHE A 446 -6.03 1.01 7.03
CA PHE A 446 -6.39 -0.41 6.91
C PHE A 446 -5.20 -1.33 6.63
N SER A 447 -4.10 -0.82 6.07
CA SER A 447 -2.96 -1.62 5.60
C SER A 447 -1.75 -1.61 6.52
N HIS A 448 -1.54 -0.57 7.32
CA HIS A 448 -0.45 -0.50 8.29
C HIS A 448 -0.96 -0.29 9.72
N ILE A 449 -1.80 0.72 9.97
CA ILE A 449 -2.21 1.07 11.34
C ILE A 449 -2.96 -0.08 12.03
N LEU A 450 -4.07 -0.54 11.46
CA LEU A 450 -4.86 -1.62 12.06
C LEU A 450 -4.10 -2.96 12.11
N PRO A 451 -3.43 -3.43 11.04
CA PRO A 451 -2.72 -4.70 11.08
C PRO A 451 -1.60 -4.72 12.12
N ILE A 452 -0.80 -3.65 12.24
CA ILE A 452 0.32 -3.60 13.19
C ILE A 452 -0.17 -3.54 14.64
N ILE A 453 -1.20 -2.73 14.92
CA ILE A 453 -1.85 -2.70 16.25
C ILE A 453 -2.42 -4.07 16.60
N GLY A 454 -2.95 -4.81 15.61
CA GLY A 454 -3.56 -6.12 15.77
C GLY A 454 -2.59 -7.32 15.82
N LEU A 455 -1.31 -7.14 15.45
CA LEU A 455 -0.31 -8.21 15.45
C LEU A 455 -0.20 -9.00 16.77
N PRO A 456 -0.27 -8.38 17.97
CA PRO A 456 -0.16 -9.11 19.22
C PRO A 456 -1.28 -10.13 19.42
N PHE A 457 -2.43 -10.03 18.73
CA PHE A 457 -3.45 -11.07 18.77
C PHE A 457 -2.91 -12.42 18.32
N LEU A 458 -2.01 -12.46 17.33
CA LEU A 458 -1.42 -13.71 16.85
C LEU A 458 -0.77 -14.48 18.00
N VAL A 459 -0.13 -13.79 18.93
CA VAL A 459 0.47 -14.40 20.13
C VAL A 459 -0.59 -14.58 21.22
N ALA A 460 -1.33 -13.52 21.57
CA ALA A 460 -2.20 -13.47 22.74
C ALA A 460 -3.38 -14.46 22.68
N TYR A 461 -3.86 -14.85 21.50
CA TYR A 461 -5.01 -15.77 21.33
C TYR A 461 -4.67 -17.27 21.24
N GLN A 462 -3.39 -17.63 21.25
CA GLN A 462 -2.92 -19.03 21.30
C GLN A 462 -3.21 -19.71 22.67
N ASN A 463 -2.86 -20.97 22.87
CA ASN A 463 -2.95 -21.61 24.19
C ASN A 463 -1.57 -21.58 24.88
N PRO A 464 -1.46 -21.21 26.16
CA PRO A 464 -0.19 -21.31 26.86
C PRO A 464 0.22 -22.78 26.93
N VAL A 465 1.36 -23.12 26.35
CA VAL A 465 2.05 -24.38 26.65
C VAL A 465 2.59 -24.23 28.07
N LYS A 466 2.32 -25.17 28.99
CA LYS A 466 2.60 -25.08 30.44
C LYS A 466 3.89 -24.29 30.79
N ASN A 467 3.79 -23.33 31.72
CA ASN A 467 4.86 -22.48 32.29
C ASN A 467 5.55 -21.47 31.32
N THR A 468 4.79 -20.72 30.50
CA THR A 468 5.36 -19.85 29.43
C THR A 468 5.01 -18.35 29.49
N ASP A 469 4.42 -17.82 30.58
CA ASP A 469 4.25 -16.36 30.68
C ASP A 469 5.59 -15.61 30.51
N GLN A 470 6.70 -16.25 30.90
CA GLN A 470 8.07 -15.75 30.73
C GLN A 470 8.53 -15.60 29.26
N PHE A 471 7.89 -16.28 28.30
CA PHE A 471 8.22 -16.23 26.87
C PHE A 471 7.22 -15.41 26.03
N PHE A 472 6.15 -14.88 26.64
CA PHE A 472 5.13 -14.12 25.91
C PHE A 472 5.72 -12.90 25.18
N TYR A 473 6.55 -12.13 25.87
CA TYR A 473 7.17 -10.92 25.32
C TYR A 473 8.17 -11.23 24.21
N THR A 474 8.87 -12.36 24.31
CA THR A 474 9.80 -12.80 23.28
C THR A 474 9.06 -13.33 22.03
N ASP A 475 7.91 -13.99 22.19
CA ASP A 475 7.05 -14.41 21.07
C ASP A 475 6.49 -13.18 20.34
N LEU A 476 6.09 -12.16 21.12
CA LEU A 476 5.60 -10.90 20.60
C LEU A 476 6.67 -10.17 19.79
N LEU A 477 7.90 -10.08 20.32
CA LEU A 477 9.04 -9.50 19.61
C LEU A 477 9.36 -10.27 18.32
N GLN A 478 9.29 -11.60 18.36
CA GLN A 478 9.53 -12.45 17.18
C GLN A 478 8.49 -12.19 16.09
N VAL A 479 7.20 -12.07 16.44
CA VAL A 479 6.13 -11.73 15.49
C VAL A 479 6.36 -10.36 14.84
N TYR A 480 6.73 -9.34 15.62
CA TYR A 480 7.06 -8.02 15.07
C TYR A 480 8.26 -8.05 14.12
N LEU A 481 9.32 -8.77 14.48
CA LEU A 481 10.52 -8.92 13.63
C LEU A 481 10.20 -9.68 12.34
N MET A 482 9.37 -10.72 12.39
CA MET A 482 8.93 -11.46 11.20
C MET A 482 8.07 -10.59 10.27
N TYR A 483 7.16 -9.80 10.82
CA TYR A 483 6.34 -8.86 10.05
C TYR A 483 7.21 -7.75 9.43
N GLY A 484 8.11 -7.16 10.22
CA GLY A 484 9.09 -6.17 9.75
C GLY A 484 9.99 -6.72 8.65
N LEU A 485 10.47 -7.96 8.77
CA LEU A 485 11.26 -8.62 7.72
C LEU A 485 10.48 -8.77 6.41
N ALA A 486 9.20 -9.15 6.47
CA ALA A 486 8.36 -9.30 5.28
C ALA A 486 8.16 -7.94 4.58
N MET A 487 7.89 -6.87 5.34
CA MET A 487 7.73 -5.51 4.81
C MET A 487 9.05 -4.93 4.29
N ALA A 488 10.16 -5.14 4.99
CA ALA A 488 11.47 -4.72 4.53
C ALA A 488 11.87 -5.44 3.23
N THR A 489 11.61 -6.74 3.12
CA THR A 489 11.92 -7.52 1.90
C THR A 489 11.17 -7.00 0.69
N THR A 490 9.88 -6.69 0.84
CA THR A 490 9.08 -6.10 -0.25
C THR A 490 9.60 -4.73 -0.65
N ALA A 491 9.87 -3.83 0.30
CA ALA A 491 10.46 -2.52 0.04
C ALA A 491 11.86 -2.59 -0.61
N THR A 492 12.71 -3.56 -0.22
CA THR A 492 14.03 -3.75 -0.85
C THR A 492 13.93 -4.07 -2.33
N LEU A 493 12.96 -4.90 -2.72
CA LEU A 493 12.80 -5.29 -4.12
C LEU A 493 12.10 -4.20 -4.94
N THR A 494 11.30 -3.33 -4.32
CA THR A 494 10.76 -2.15 -5.01
C THR A 494 11.80 -1.07 -5.21
N ILE A 495 12.73 -0.88 -4.27
CA ILE A 495 13.94 -0.06 -4.47
C ILE A 495 14.78 -0.62 -5.63
N LEU A 496 15.03 -1.93 -5.65
CA LEU A 496 15.76 -2.58 -6.74
C LEU A 496 15.04 -2.39 -8.07
N SER A 497 13.72 -2.60 -8.10
CA SER A 497 12.87 -2.42 -9.29
C SER A 497 12.97 -0.99 -9.83
N ALA A 498 12.79 0.02 -8.99
CA ALA A 498 12.92 1.43 -9.39
C ALA A 498 14.34 1.77 -9.87
N THR A 499 15.37 1.18 -9.27
CA THR A 499 16.78 1.39 -9.67
C THR A 499 17.07 0.82 -11.07
N ILE A 500 16.56 -0.38 -11.35
CA ILE A 500 16.70 -1.06 -12.65
C ILE A 500 15.87 -0.33 -13.72
N GLN A 501 14.61 -0.02 -13.40
CA GLN A 501 13.62 0.55 -14.34
C GLN A 501 13.66 2.08 -14.43
N ARG A 502 14.71 2.74 -13.93
CA ARG A 502 14.80 4.22 -13.93
C ARG A 502 14.74 4.87 -15.33
N ARG A 503 15.07 4.12 -16.38
CA ARG A 503 15.01 4.56 -17.80
C ARG A 503 13.76 4.05 -18.52
N HIS A 504 12.89 3.33 -17.82
CA HIS A 504 11.67 2.79 -18.39
C HIS A 504 10.64 3.91 -18.57
N LEU A 505 9.84 3.84 -19.64
CA LEU A 505 8.80 4.84 -19.95
C LEU A 505 7.84 5.08 -18.78
N MET A 506 7.47 3.99 -18.09
CA MET A 506 6.56 4.01 -16.94
C MET A 506 7.22 4.34 -15.59
N VAL A 507 8.47 4.85 -15.57
CA VAL A 507 9.18 5.13 -14.31
C VAL A 507 8.39 6.08 -13.42
N TRP A 508 7.91 7.20 -13.93
CA TRP A 508 7.18 8.20 -13.14
C TRP A 508 5.69 7.87 -12.97
N GLY A 509 5.12 7.08 -13.89
CA GLY A 509 3.72 6.67 -13.81
C GLY A 509 3.46 5.49 -12.87
N LEU A 510 4.45 4.61 -12.65
CA LEU A 510 4.26 3.35 -11.93
C LEU A 510 5.36 3.06 -10.91
N PHE A 511 6.63 3.01 -11.33
CA PHE A 511 7.72 2.53 -10.48
C PHE A 511 8.11 3.51 -9.36
N ALA A 512 8.21 4.81 -9.67
CA ALA A 512 8.55 5.84 -8.71
C ALA A 512 7.45 6.04 -7.65
N PRO A 513 6.15 6.14 -8.01
CA PRO A 513 5.09 6.13 -7.02
C PRO A 513 5.12 4.87 -6.14
N LYS A 514 5.23 3.67 -6.73
CA LYS A 514 5.31 2.42 -5.94
C LYS A 514 6.47 2.43 -4.95
N PHE A 515 7.65 2.86 -5.38
CA PHE A 515 8.80 3.05 -4.50
C PHE A 515 8.50 4.00 -3.34
N VAL A 516 7.89 5.16 -3.61
CA VAL A 516 7.55 6.14 -2.55
C VAL A 516 6.53 5.57 -1.57
N PHE A 517 5.48 4.91 -2.04
CA PHE A 517 4.46 4.29 -1.19
C PHE A 517 5.07 3.22 -0.28
N ASP A 518 5.93 2.34 -0.81
CA ASP A 518 6.56 1.29 -0.01
C ASP A 518 7.61 1.84 0.95
N ALA A 519 8.36 2.88 0.56
CA ALA A 519 9.34 3.54 1.43
C ALA A 519 8.67 4.27 2.60
N VAL A 520 7.63 5.07 2.32
CA VAL A 520 6.84 5.74 3.37
C VAL A 520 6.09 4.72 4.22
N GLY A 521 5.53 3.68 3.58
CA GLY A 521 4.87 2.57 4.27
C GLY A 521 5.82 1.81 5.20
N LEU A 522 7.08 1.60 4.81
CA LEU A 522 8.09 0.98 5.67
C LEU A 522 8.47 1.88 6.85
N LEU A 523 8.69 3.18 6.63
CA LEU A 523 8.97 4.12 7.72
C LEU A 523 7.81 4.18 8.73
N LEU A 524 6.58 4.23 8.24
CA LEU A 524 5.38 4.19 9.06
C LEU A 524 5.27 2.85 9.80
N ASN A 525 5.56 1.74 9.12
CA ASN A 525 5.58 0.41 9.73
C ASN A 525 6.55 0.35 10.91
N ASP A 526 7.79 0.79 10.72
CA ASP A 526 8.83 0.74 11.75
C ASP A 526 8.49 1.66 12.94
N PHE A 527 7.94 2.85 12.66
CA PHE A 527 7.43 3.74 13.70
C PHE A 527 6.29 3.10 14.50
N LEU A 528 5.32 2.49 13.83
CA LEU A 528 4.18 1.85 14.48
C LEU A 528 4.61 0.62 15.28
N ILE A 529 5.50 -0.22 14.75
CA ILE A 529 6.05 -1.37 15.49
C ILE A 529 6.78 -0.88 16.74
N CYS A 530 7.57 0.19 16.65
CA CYS A 530 8.23 0.77 17.82
C CYS A 530 7.20 1.24 18.85
N LEU A 531 6.20 2.02 18.42
CA LEU A 531 5.14 2.55 19.29
C LEU A 531 4.33 1.43 19.97
N THR A 532 3.88 0.43 19.20
CA THR A 532 3.10 -0.69 19.74
C THR A 532 3.96 -1.60 20.61
N SER A 533 5.23 -1.81 20.27
CA SER A 533 6.16 -2.56 21.11
C SER A 533 6.34 -1.87 22.47
N LEU A 534 6.50 -0.55 22.51
CA LEU A 534 6.55 0.21 23.76
C LEU A 534 5.24 0.09 24.55
N TYR A 535 4.09 0.18 23.88
CA TYR A 535 2.79 0.06 24.53
C TYR A 535 2.55 -1.33 25.14
N TYR A 536 2.90 -2.40 24.43
CA TYR A 536 2.63 -3.77 24.89
C TYR A 536 3.76 -4.43 25.69
N LEU A 537 5.02 -3.98 25.57
CA LEU A 537 6.17 -4.53 26.29
C LEU A 537 6.54 -3.75 27.57
N SER A 538 6.14 -2.49 27.70
CA SER A 538 6.56 -1.63 28.83
C SER A 538 5.93 -1.97 30.19
N ASN A 539 5.35 -3.17 30.37
CA ASN A 539 4.63 -3.55 31.58
C ASN A 539 5.06 -4.88 32.17
#